data_AF-A0A5C4XIL0-F1
#
_entry.id   AF-A0A5C4XIL0-F1
#
_cell.length_a   1.000
_cell.length_b   1.000
_cell.length_c   1.000
_cell.angle_alpha   90.00
_cell.angle_beta   90.00
_cell.angle_gamma   90.00
#
_symmetry.space_group_name_H-M   'P 1'
#
loop_
_entity.id
_entity.type
_entity.pdbx_description
1 polymer ?
#
loop_
_entity_poly.entity_id
_entity_poly.type
_entity_poly.pdbx_seq_one_letter_code
_entity_poly.pdbx_strand_id
1 'polypeptide(L)'
;MARTGSGGARTRPGRSGDPRTLVAARGCPERLERRAPVAGSPGVPTSPSRRAVLAALSASAAVAVAGCSTPWGRLRVQPLGGDPPPTPAPPGPDELAVATAATAVGAALAQVGALEAPLAGPLRSALGEQLTALGEPAPSTSGSPSATPGSTTTTGGPSAGAAPSASRSSGGTDPLEAVQRVADLLEDAAATASTDLAAVAGGTARLLACLSAGCGVAAGWTRAALAPPQGGAAAAPPSSQASSPSSSSAPATAPTAAAASGEQEALVAALAVEEAAQYGYGVLAVRLAGEQRDAATADLATHTDLVGLLREELLAQGAAPPAPRPAWALPTPVGDAAGALALAQQLEAASAAAWADVVAAADRGRRAAAAVQLRLAAQRWQAWRTAAGTAGLVALPGLSGR
;
A
#
# COMPACT_ATOMS: atom_id res chain seq x y z
N MET A 1 -9.43 42.31 -64.43
CA MET A 1 -8.16 42.26 -65.20
C MET A 1 -7.24 41.31 -64.44
N ALA A 2 -7.17 40.02 -64.83
CA ALA A 2 -6.18 39.45 -65.77
C ALA A 2 -4.74 39.65 -65.26
N ARG A 3 -3.83 38.67 -65.13
CA ARG A 3 -3.69 37.31 -65.68
C ARG A 3 -2.40 36.69 -65.08
N THR A 4 -2.37 35.34 -64.96
CA THR A 4 -1.24 34.38 -65.21
C THR A 4 0.12 34.55 -64.50
N GLY A 5 0.87 33.51 -64.09
CA GLY A 5 0.82 32.07 -64.32
C GLY A 5 2.22 31.44 -64.15
N SER A 6 2.30 30.11 -64.31
CA SER A 6 3.49 29.23 -64.39
C SER A 6 4.03 28.68 -63.05
N GLY A 7 4.13 27.38 -62.78
CA GLY A 7 4.17 26.20 -63.66
C GLY A 7 5.57 25.56 -63.59
N GLY A 8 5.67 24.32 -63.08
CA GLY A 8 6.96 23.61 -63.00
C GLY A 8 6.90 22.22 -62.36
N ALA A 9 6.21 21.28 -62.99
CA ALA A 9 6.39 19.86 -62.76
C ALA A 9 7.71 19.38 -63.40
N ARG A 10 8.47 18.50 -62.74
CA ARG A 10 9.48 17.66 -63.40
C ARG A 10 9.60 16.30 -62.71
N THR A 11 9.75 15.32 -63.57
CA THR A 11 9.56 13.88 -63.44
C THR A 11 10.81 13.14 -62.95
N ARG A 12 10.56 11.97 -62.35
CA ARG A 12 11.47 10.83 -62.07
C ARG A 12 12.21 10.33 -63.33
N PRO A 13 13.38 9.66 -63.20
CA PRO A 13 13.46 8.19 -63.04
C PRO A 13 14.57 7.79 -62.02
N GLY A 14 14.77 6.59 -61.47
CA GLY A 14 14.49 5.21 -61.86
C GLY A 14 15.82 4.43 -62.02
N ARG A 15 16.24 3.61 -61.03
CA ARG A 15 17.17 2.45 -61.13
C ARG A 15 17.34 1.83 -59.73
N SER A 16 16.94 0.59 -59.41
CA SER A 16 17.41 -0.73 -59.88
C SER A 16 18.91 -0.95 -59.66
N GLY A 17 19.23 -1.87 -58.73
CA GLY A 17 20.59 -2.37 -58.50
C GLY A 17 20.72 -3.13 -57.18
N ASP A 18 20.35 -4.41 -57.19
CA ASP A 18 20.82 -5.44 -56.26
C ASP A 18 21.72 -6.37 -57.10
N PRO A 19 22.92 -6.77 -56.64
CA PRO A 19 23.02 -8.15 -56.16
C PRO A 19 24.11 -8.41 -55.09
N ARG A 20 23.79 -9.38 -54.21
CA ARG A 20 24.62 -10.52 -53.74
C ARG A 20 26.13 -10.29 -53.55
N THR A 21 26.57 -10.37 -52.28
CA THR A 21 27.90 -10.90 -51.94
C THR A 21 27.81 -11.90 -50.79
N LEU A 22 28.28 -13.11 -51.06
CA LEU A 22 28.58 -14.18 -50.12
C LEU A 22 29.66 -13.75 -49.12
N VAL A 23 29.50 -14.11 -47.83
CA VAL A 23 30.61 -14.56 -46.98
C VAL A 23 30.14 -15.76 -46.17
N ALA A 24 30.91 -16.84 -46.31
CA ALA A 24 30.74 -18.12 -45.65
C ALA A 24 31.55 -18.20 -44.33
N ALA A 25 31.13 -19.16 -43.52
CA ALA A 25 31.94 -20.03 -42.66
C ALA A 25 32.40 -19.55 -41.27
N ARG A 26 32.02 -20.39 -40.29
CA ARG A 26 32.66 -20.80 -39.00
C ARG A 26 31.63 -20.70 -37.87
N GLY A 27 31.28 -21.73 -37.11
CA GLY A 27 31.66 -23.13 -37.04
C GLY A 27 30.89 -23.75 -35.85
N CYS A 28 30.37 -24.96 -36.01
CA CYS A 28 29.91 -25.80 -34.90
C CYS A 28 31.11 -26.43 -34.18
N PRO A 29 30.93 -26.80 -32.90
CA PRO A 29 31.27 -28.15 -32.45
C PRO A 29 30.05 -28.82 -31.77
N GLU A 30 29.68 -30.03 -32.19
CA GLU A 30 29.88 -31.31 -31.46
C GLU A 30 29.37 -31.25 -30.01
N ARG A 31 28.22 -31.83 -29.63
CA ARG A 31 27.80 -33.24 -29.64
C ARG A 31 28.85 -34.20 -29.09
N LEU A 32 28.90 -34.32 -27.75
CA LEU A 32 29.40 -35.50 -27.05
C LEU A 32 28.24 -36.16 -26.29
N GLU A 33 28.03 -37.43 -26.64
CA GLU A 33 27.08 -38.35 -26.05
C GLU A 33 27.63 -38.98 -24.74
N ARG A 34 26.68 -39.32 -23.85
CA ARG A 34 26.67 -40.44 -22.88
C ARG A 34 27.61 -40.40 -21.67
N ARG A 35 27.01 -40.33 -20.48
CA ARG A 35 26.92 -41.45 -19.51
C ARG A 35 26.10 -41.06 -18.26
N ALA A 36 25.05 -41.83 -17.98
CA ALA A 36 24.53 -42.13 -16.65
C ALA A 36 24.83 -43.64 -16.38
N PRO A 37 24.65 -44.24 -15.19
CA PRO A 37 24.01 -43.74 -13.95
C PRO A 37 24.81 -44.03 -12.66
N VAL A 38 24.31 -43.59 -11.49
CA VAL A 38 24.17 -44.35 -10.21
C VAL A 38 23.94 -43.40 -9.02
N ALA A 39 23.11 -43.90 -8.10
CA ALA A 39 22.49 -43.28 -6.94
C ALA A 39 23.42 -42.72 -5.84
N GLY A 40 22.90 -41.75 -5.07
CA GLY A 40 23.44 -41.32 -3.78
C GLY A 40 22.91 -39.97 -3.29
N SER A 41 21.74 -39.95 -2.66
CA SER A 41 21.38 -38.95 -1.62
C SER A 41 21.97 -39.41 -0.27
N PRO A 42 22.17 -38.59 0.78
CA PRO A 42 21.44 -37.36 1.13
C PRO A 42 22.29 -36.17 1.63
N GLY A 43 21.67 -34.99 1.80
CA GLY A 43 22.28 -33.90 2.57
C GLY A 43 21.80 -32.50 2.18
N VAL A 44 20.60 -32.14 2.63
CA VAL A 44 20.05 -30.77 2.57
C VAL A 44 20.24 -30.12 3.93
N PRO A 45 20.81 -28.90 4.04
CA PRO A 45 20.50 -28.01 5.14
C PRO A 45 19.47 -26.97 4.66
N THR A 46 18.19 -27.27 4.88
CA THR A 46 17.12 -26.27 4.81
C THR A 46 17.16 -25.46 6.09
N SER A 47 17.46 -24.17 5.96
CA SER A 47 17.26 -23.16 6.98
C SER A 47 15.84 -23.25 7.57
N PRO A 48 15.67 -23.23 8.90
CA PRO A 48 14.34 -23.26 9.51
C PRO A 48 13.64 -21.91 9.30
N SER A 49 12.49 -21.95 8.61
CA SER A 49 11.58 -20.81 8.50
C SER A 49 10.99 -20.48 9.88
N ARG A 50 10.89 -19.18 10.18
CA ARG A 50 10.44 -18.56 11.44
C ARG A 50 9.00 -18.89 11.89
N ARG A 51 8.31 -19.88 11.30
CA ARG A 51 6.92 -20.26 11.63
C ARG A 51 6.78 -21.36 12.71
N ALA A 52 7.87 -21.80 13.34
CA ALA A 52 7.86 -22.88 14.34
C ALA A 52 8.07 -22.42 15.80
N VAL A 53 8.05 -21.11 16.11
CA VAL A 53 8.35 -20.61 17.48
C VAL A 53 7.14 -20.03 18.23
N LEU A 54 5.93 -20.00 17.65
CA LEU A 54 4.73 -19.54 18.38
C LEU A 54 3.56 -20.53 18.25
N ALA A 55 3.80 -21.77 18.69
CA ALA A 55 2.76 -22.72 19.05
C ALA A 55 3.13 -23.40 20.37
N ALA A 56 3.26 -22.60 21.42
CA ALA A 56 3.39 -23.07 22.80
C ALA A 56 2.57 -22.13 23.69
N LEU A 57 1.30 -22.49 23.88
CA LEU A 57 0.50 -22.33 25.11
C LEU A 57 -0.97 -22.64 24.78
N SER A 58 -1.24 -23.88 24.42
CA SER A 58 -2.59 -24.45 24.45
C SER A 58 -2.50 -25.89 24.94
N ALA A 59 -2.70 -26.08 26.23
CA ALA A 59 -3.35 -27.24 26.87
C ALA A 59 -2.86 -27.39 28.31
N SER A 60 -3.76 -27.25 29.29
CA SER A 60 -4.07 -28.30 30.27
C SER A 60 -4.94 -27.77 31.40
N ALA A 61 -6.23 -28.12 31.38
CA ALA A 61 -7.02 -28.39 32.59
C ALA A 61 -8.36 -29.04 32.19
N ALA A 62 -8.32 -30.28 31.70
CA ALA A 62 -9.49 -31.16 31.72
C ALA A 62 -9.25 -32.21 32.82
N VAL A 63 -9.67 -31.91 34.04
CA VAL A 63 -9.79 -32.91 35.10
C VAL A 63 -11.23 -33.41 35.08
N ALA A 64 -11.41 -34.61 34.53
CA ALA A 64 -12.63 -35.40 34.73
C ALA A 64 -12.59 -35.99 36.15
N VAL A 65 -13.42 -35.47 37.06
CA VAL A 65 -13.72 -36.16 38.32
C VAL A 65 -14.96 -37.03 38.11
N ALA A 66 -14.71 -38.33 38.08
CA ALA A 66 -15.73 -39.37 38.16
C ALA A 66 -16.53 -39.26 39.46
N GLY A 67 -17.83 -39.50 39.36
CA GLY A 67 -18.78 -39.37 40.46
C GLY A 67 -18.55 -40.40 41.58
N CYS A 68 -18.62 -39.90 42.81
CA CYS A 68 -19.07 -40.66 43.97
C CYS A 68 -20.35 -39.99 44.46
N SER A 69 -21.50 -40.64 44.23
CA SER A 69 -22.79 -40.22 44.76
C SER A 69 -22.84 -40.47 46.27
N THR A 70 -22.84 -39.41 47.07
CA THR A 70 -23.30 -39.45 48.47
C THR A 70 -24.62 -38.68 48.59
N PRO A 71 -25.68 -39.28 49.15
CA PRO A 71 -26.98 -38.66 49.28
C PRO A 71 -27.06 -37.95 50.64
N TRP A 72 -26.56 -36.72 50.73
CA TRP A 72 -26.85 -35.86 51.86
C TRP A 72 -27.23 -34.47 51.38
N GLY A 73 -28.50 -34.14 51.62
CA GLY A 73 -28.91 -32.83 52.13
C GLY A 73 -28.84 -31.67 51.15
N ARG A 74 -30.00 -31.32 50.61
CA ARG A 74 -30.29 -30.00 50.04
C ARG A 74 -30.05 -28.88 51.06
N LEU A 75 -28.82 -28.40 51.15
CA LEU A 75 -28.53 -27.05 51.64
C LEU A 75 -27.94 -26.29 50.45
N ARG A 76 -28.84 -25.74 49.61
CA ARG A 76 -28.44 -24.68 48.68
C ARG A 76 -28.18 -23.44 49.51
N VAL A 77 -26.92 -23.23 49.88
CA VAL A 77 -26.45 -21.88 50.19
C VAL A 77 -26.46 -21.15 48.84
N GLN A 78 -27.50 -20.35 48.61
CA GLN A 78 -27.52 -19.42 47.50
C GLN A 78 -26.40 -18.39 47.79
N PRO A 79 -25.34 -18.29 46.97
CA PRO A 79 -24.36 -17.22 47.17
C PRO A 79 -25.09 -15.89 47.03
N LEU A 80 -24.81 -14.95 47.94
CA LEU A 80 -25.41 -13.61 47.99
C LEU A 80 -24.98 -12.69 46.82
N GLY A 81 -24.44 -13.26 45.74
CA GLY A 81 -24.11 -12.56 44.50
C GLY A 81 -25.04 -13.06 43.39
N GLY A 82 -25.68 -12.15 42.67
CA GLY A 82 -26.46 -12.48 41.48
C GLY A 82 -25.65 -13.27 40.45
N ASP A 83 -26.31 -13.77 39.41
CA ASP A 83 -25.63 -14.44 38.31
C ASP A 83 -24.43 -13.59 37.85
N PRO A 84 -23.23 -14.17 37.67
CA PRO A 84 -22.10 -13.42 37.17
C PRO A 84 -22.53 -12.73 35.87
N PRO A 85 -22.11 -11.47 35.64
CA PRO A 85 -22.47 -10.77 34.42
C PRO A 85 -22.15 -11.67 33.22
N PRO A 86 -23.02 -11.72 32.20
CA PRO A 86 -22.78 -12.56 31.04
C PRO A 86 -21.39 -12.26 30.49
N THR A 87 -20.58 -13.31 30.35
CA THR A 87 -19.23 -13.16 29.80
C THR A 87 -19.39 -12.57 28.40
N PRO A 88 -18.74 -11.43 28.08
CA PRO A 88 -18.84 -10.87 26.75
C PRO A 88 -18.35 -11.90 25.74
N ALA A 89 -19.01 -11.94 24.58
CA ALA A 89 -18.57 -12.82 23.48
C ALA A 89 -17.12 -12.48 23.11
N PRO A 90 -16.31 -13.49 22.72
CA PRO A 90 -14.96 -13.22 22.23
C PRO A 90 -15.03 -12.30 21.00
N PRO A 91 -14.05 -11.39 20.83
CA PRO A 91 -14.06 -10.43 19.73
C PRO A 91 -14.04 -11.14 18.39
N GLY A 92 -14.77 -10.57 17.42
CA GLY A 92 -14.80 -11.07 16.05
C GLY A 92 -13.46 -10.86 15.31
N PRO A 93 -13.27 -11.48 14.14
CA PRO A 93 -12.05 -11.31 13.33
C PRO A 93 -11.81 -9.84 12.95
N ASP A 94 -12.88 -9.10 12.64
CA ASP A 94 -12.82 -7.68 12.31
C ASP A 94 -12.32 -6.83 13.49
N GLU A 95 -12.86 -7.07 14.69
CA GLU A 95 -12.45 -6.37 15.91
C GLU A 95 -10.98 -6.63 16.26
N LEU A 96 -10.53 -7.89 16.12
CA LEU A 96 -9.15 -8.28 16.35
C LEU A 96 -8.20 -7.62 15.33
N ALA A 97 -8.58 -7.59 14.05
CA ALA A 97 -7.77 -6.97 13.00
C ALA A 97 -7.67 -5.44 13.18
N VAL A 98 -8.77 -4.78 13.57
CA VAL A 98 -8.78 -3.35 13.88
C VAL A 98 -7.93 -3.04 15.11
N ALA A 99 -8.07 -3.82 16.20
CA ALA A 99 -7.32 -3.61 17.44
C ALA A 99 -5.80 -3.83 17.25
N THR A 100 -5.41 -4.85 16.49
CA THR A 100 -3.99 -5.12 16.18
C THR A 100 -3.38 -4.02 15.32
N ALA A 101 -4.11 -3.56 14.31
CA ALA A 101 -3.69 -2.43 13.48
C ALA A 101 -3.58 -1.12 14.28
N ALA A 102 -4.55 -0.82 15.15
CA ALA A 102 -4.52 0.36 16.03
C ALA A 102 -3.32 0.33 16.97
N THR A 103 -3.00 -0.84 17.54
CA THR A 103 -1.82 -1.03 18.39
C THR A 103 -0.51 -0.74 17.64
N ALA A 104 -0.38 -1.25 16.41
CA ALA A 104 0.81 -1.03 15.59
C ALA A 104 0.99 0.45 15.20
N VAL A 105 -0.09 1.13 14.80
CA VAL A 105 -0.10 2.57 14.49
C VAL A 105 0.21 3.40 15.73
N GLY A 106 -0.36 3.05 16.89
CA GLY A 106 -0.09 3.70 18.17
C GLY A 106 1.38 3.58 18.58
N ALA A 107 2.00 2.42 18.37
CA ALA A 107 3.43 2.21 18.62
C ALA A 107 4.31 3.12 17.74
N ALA A 108 3.98 3.27 16.45
CA ALA A 108 4.67 4.20 15.56
C ALA A 108 4.49 5.65 16.03
N LEU A 109 3.25 6.08 16.33
CA LEU A 109 2.91 7.42 16.79
C LEU A 109 3.66 7.81 18.07
N ALA A 110 3.81 6.88 19.02
CA ALA A 110 4.55 7.11 20.26
C ALA A 110 6.03 7.47 20.03
N GLN A 111 6.64 7.00 18.93
CA GLN A 111 8.03 7.30 18.58
C GLN A 111 8.18 8.62 17.81
N VAL A 112 7.11 9.18 17.25
CA VAL A 112 7.18 10.42 16.44
C VAL A 112 7.66 11.63 17.25
N GLY A 113 7.45 11.65 18.57
CA GLY A 113 7.94 12.72 19.45
C GLY A 113 9.47 12.84 19.54
N ALA A 114 10.21 11.81 19.13
CA ALA A 114 11.68 11.82 19.06
C ALA A 114 12.21 12.42 17.74
N LEU A 115 11.34 12.74 16.78
CA LEU A 115 11.72 13.31 15.49
C LEU A 115 11.76 14.83 15.52
N GLU A 116 12.54 15.40 14.60
CA GLU A 116 12.55 16.84 14.33
C GLU A 116 11.16 17.35 13.87
N ALA A 117 10.84 18.59 14.24
CA ALA A 117 9.54 19.23 13.99
C ALA A 117 8.99 19.11 12.54
N PRO A 118 9.77 19.30 11.45
CA PRO A 118 9.25 19.19 10.08
C PRO A 118 8.76 17.78 9.72
N LEU A 119 9.34 16.73 10.32
CA LEU A 119 8.89 15.35 10.13
C LEU A 119 7.76 14.99 11.10
N ALA A 120 7.88 15.44 12.35
CA ALA A 120 6.96 15.07 13.42
C ALA A 120 5.54 15.61 13.23
N GLY A 121 5.37 16.80 12.63
CA GLY A 121 4.05 17.41 12.40
C GLY A 121 3.17 16.60 11.44
N PRO A 122 3.60 16.41 10.18
CA PRO A 122 2.85 15.62 9.19
C PRO A 122 2.54 14.19 9.64
N LEU A 123 3.50 13.51 10.27
CA LEU A 123 3.31 12.16 10.78
C LEU A 123 2.28 12.11 11.90
N ARG A 124 2.35 13.01 12.90
CA ARG A 124 1.35 13.05 13.98
C ARG A 124 -0.06 13.28 13.45
N SER A 125 -0.21 14.19 12.49
CA SER A 125 -1.51 14.47 11.88
C SER A 125 -2.07 13.23 11.17
N ALA A 126 -1.27 12.59 10.33
CA ALA A 126 -1.71 11.43 9.54
C ALA A 126 -2.03 10.21 10.43
N LEU A 127 -1.15 9.87 11.37
CA LEU A 127 -1.37 8.73 12.27
C LEU A 127 -2.54 8.98 13.25
N GLY A 128 -2.75 10.24 13.67
CA GLY A 128 -3.91 10.61 14.49
C GLY A 128 -5.24 10.43 13.76
N GLU A 129 -5.31 10.81 12.48
CA GLU A 129 -6.48 10.57 11.63
C GLU A 129 -6.75 9.08 11.43
N GLN A 130 -5.69 8.28 11.23
CA GLN A 130 -5.78 6.82 11.14
C GLN A 130 -6.36 6.19 12.42
N LEU A 131 -5.86 6.56 13.60
CA LEU A 131 -6.38 6.06 14.88
C LEU A 131 -7.84 6.47 15.11
N THR A 132 -8.19 7.71 14.75
CA THR A 132 -9.57 8.20 14.82
C THR A 132 -10.50 7.37 13.93
N ALA A 133 -10.05 7.00 12.72
CA ALA A 133 -10.83 6.15 11.81
C ALA A 133 -10.98 4.70 12.31
N LEU A 134 -10.05 4.20 13.13
CA LEU A 134 -10.14 2.90 13.78
C LEU A 134 -11.04 2.92 15.04
N GLY A 135 -11.55 4.09 15.43
CA GLY A 135 -12.41 4.25 16.61
C GLY A 135 -11.66 4.50 17.92
N GLU A 136 -10.35 4.73 17.88
CA GLU A 136 -9.57 5.09 19.07
C GLU A 136 -9.75 6.59 19.39
N PRO A 137 -10.03 6.96 20.64
CA PRO A 137 -10.14 8.36 21.03
C PRO A 137 -8.78 9.05 20.82
N ALA A 138 -8.79 10.22 20.17
CA ALA A 138 -7.60 11.02 19.96
C ALA A 138 -6.84 11.23 21.28
N PRO A 139 -5.49 11.14 21.29
CA PRO A 139 -4.72 11.33 22.50
C PRO A 139 -5.01 12.72 23.05
N SER A 140 -5.65 12.77 24.22
CA SER A 140 -6.07 14.00 24.86
C SER A 140 -4.85 14.78 25.34
N THR A 141 -4.41 15.76 24.56
CA THR A 141 -3.42 16.75 24.99
C THR A 141 -4.09 17.76 25.92
N SER A 142 -4.46 17.36 27.13
CA SER A 142 -4.79 18.29 28.22
C SER A 142 -4.82 17.59 29.57
N GLY A 143 -3.63 17.32 30.11
CA GLY A 143 -3.43 17.13 31.54
C GLY A 143 -2.73 18.35 32.11
N SER A 144 -3.43 19.47 32.26
CA SER A 144 -2.97 20.56 33.12
C SER A 144 -2.99 20.05 34.57
N PRO A 145 -1.88 20.11 35.33
CA PRO A 145 -1.93 19.78 36.75
C PRO A 145 -2.74 20.86 37.48
N SER A 146 -3.91 20.47 37.97
CA SER A 146 -4.69 21.27 38.91
C SER A 146 -3.88 21.43 40.20
N ALA A 147 -3.29 22.61 40.39
CA ALA A 147 -2.60 22.97 41.63
C ALA A 147 -3.62 23.31 42.71
N THR A 148 -3.69 22.48 43.75
CA THR A 148 -4.37 22.81 45.00
C THR A 148 -3.36 23.50 45.93
N PRO A 149 -3.64 24.69 46.51
CA PRO A 149 -2.74 25.32 47.45
C PRO A 149 -2.94 24.72 48.84
N GLY A 150 -1.89 24.12 49.40
CA GLY A 150 -1.83 23.69 50.79
C GLY A 150 -0.66 24.34 51.50
N SER A 151 -0.94 25.38 52.28
CA SER A 151 0.00 25.97 53.24
C SER A 151 0.22 25.01 54.42
N THR A 152 1.46 24.88 54.91
CA THR A 152 1.86 25.15 56.32
C THR A 152 3.38 24.99 56.49
N THR A 153 3.92 25.94 57.26
CA THR A 153 5.28 26.26 57.68
C THR A 153 5.99 25.17 58.50
N THR A 154 7.34 25.09 58.45
CA THR A 154 8.29 25.31 59.59
C THR A 154 9.71 24.72 59.34
N THR A 155 10.69 25.64 59.27
CA THR A 155 12.05 25.70 59.89
C THR A 155 13.01 24.51 59.92
N GLY A 156 14.24 24.75 59.41
CA GLY A 156 15.51 24.25 60.00
C GLY A 156 16.48 23.55 59.03
N GLY A 157 17.58 24.21 58.63
CA GLY A 157 18.74 23.56 57.98
C GLY A 157 19.81 23.13 59.00
N PRO A 158 21.10 22.93 58.62
CA PRO A 158 21.66 22.50 57.32
C PRO A 158 22.63 21.30 57.47
N SER A 159 23.01 20.63 56.36
CA SER A 159 24.40 20.23 56.02
C SER A 159 24.51 18.97 55.17
N ALA A 160 25.30 19.12 54.10
CA ALA A 160 26.27 18.19 53.50
C ALA A 160 25.91 16.71 53.37
N GLY A 161 25.76 16.26 52.12
CA GLY A 161 25.81 14.84 51.78
C GLY A 161 25.64 14.58 50.30
N ALA A 162 26.77 14.40 49.62
CA ALA A 162 26.94 13.64 48.38
C ALA A 162 26.04 13.98 47.19
N ALA A 163 26.63 14.68 46.21
CA ALA A 163 26.18 14.59 44.82
C ALA A 163 26.21 13.12 44.39
N PRO A 164 25.10 12.50 43.97
CA PRO A 164 25.22 11.38 43.07
C PRO A 164 25.72 11.95 41.76
N SER A 165 26.94 11.56 41.37
CA SER A 165 27.35 11.59 39.98
C SER A 165 26.33 10.78 39.20
N ALA A 166 25.26 11.43 38.75
CA ALA A 166 24.45 10.94 37.68
C ALA A 166 25.38 10.91 36.47
N SER A 167 25.97 9.75 36.21
CA SER A 167 26.25 9.33 34.85
C SER A 167 24.90 9.39 34.13
N ARG A 168 24.56 10.58 33.62
CA ARG A 168 23.62 10.70 32.53
C ARG A 168 24.30 9.89 31.42
N SER A 169 23.92 8.62 31.31
CA SER A 169 23.94 8.00 30.01
C SER A 169 23.20 8.99 29.12
N SER A 170 23.94 9.69 28.29
CA SER A 170 23.38 10.47 27.20
C SER A 170 22.81 9.44 26.23
N GLY A 171 21.71 8.80 26.63
CA GLY A 171 20.83 8.00 25.80
C GLY A 171 20.01 8.92 24.91
N GLY A 172 20.68 9.88 24.26
CA GLY A 172 20.11 10.50 23.08
C GLY A 172 20.13 9.42 22.02
N THR A 173 18.96 8.95 21.59
CA THR A 173 18.88 8.15 20.38
C THR A 173 19.45 8.99 19.24
N ASP A 174 20.37 8.43 18.45
CA ASP A 174 20.87 9.13 17.28
C ASP A 174 19.69 9.54 16.38
N PRO A 175 19.62 10.79 15.90
CA PRO A 175 18.44 11.28 15.18
C PRO A 175 18.13 10.45 13.93
N LEU A 176 19.16 9.95 13.24
CA LEU A 176 19.01 9.04 12.11
C LEU A 176 18.44 7.68 12.53
N GLU A 177 18.83 7.15 13.69
CA GLU A 177 18.29 5.91 14.23
C GLU A 177 16.83 6.08 14.62
N ALA A 178 16.44 7.23 15.16
CA ALA A 178 15.05 7.56 15.46
C ALA A 178 14.18 7.60 14.19
N VAL A 179 14.66 8.25 13.12
CA VAL A 179 13.97 8.29 11.82
C VAL A 179 13.83 6.88 11.22
N GLN A 180 14.90 6.08 11.22
CA GLN A 180 14.87 4.70 10.72
C GLN A 180 13.88 3.84 11.52
N ARG A 181 13.90 3.93 12.85
CA ARG A 181 12.99 3.18 13.73
C ARG A 181 11.52 3.52 13.47
N VAL A 182 11.20 4.80 13.25
CA VAL A 182 9.83 5.20 12.90
C VAL A 182 9.43 4.64 11.52
N ALA A 183 10.32 4.69 10.54
CA ALA A 183 10.05 4.11 9.22
C ALA A 183 9.81 2.59 9.26
N ASP A 184 10.57 1.86 10.07
CA ASP A 184 10.41 0.41 10.23
C ASP A 184 9.08 0.07 10.93
N LEU A 185 8.72 0.81 11.99
CA LEU A 185 7.42 0.65 12.66
C LEU A 185 6.23 0.92 11.73
N LEU A 186 6.36 1.89 10.81
CA LEU A 186 5.32 2.18 9.83
C LEU A 186 5.17 1.06 8.79
N GLU A 187 6.26 0.43 8.35
CA GLU A 187 6.19 -0.75 7.48
C GLU A 187 5.60 -1.96 8.21
N ASP A 188 5.97 -2.19 9.47
CA ASP A 188 5.39 -3.24 10.29
C ASP A 188 3.88 -3.04 10.49
N ALA A 189 3.45 -1.78 10.73
CA ALA A 189 2.03 -1.43 10.79
C ALA A 189 1.32 -1.66 9.45
N ALA A 190 1.95 -1.30 8.33
CA ALA A 190 1.40 -1.54 7.00
C ALA A 190 1.23 -3.04 6.70
N ALA A 191 2.24 -3.85 7.06
CA ALA A 191 2.21 -5.30 6.91
C ALA A 191 1.11 -5.92 7.79
N THR A 192 1.01 -5.50 9.05
CA THR A 192 -0.02 -5.94 10.00
C THR A 192 -1.42 -5.70 9.44
N ALA A 193 -1.69 -4.48 8.96
CA ALA A 193 -3.01 -4.12 8.41
C ALA A 193 -3.38 -4.93 7.15
N SER A 194 -2.40 -5.35 6.35
CA SER A 194 -2.66 -6.08 5.10
C SER A 194 -2.75 -7.61 5.23
N THR A 195 -2.33 -8.18 6.36
CA THR A 195 -2.17 -9.64 6.50
C THR A 195 -3.50 -10.40 6.46
N ASP A 196 -4.54 -9.84 7.08
CA ASP A 196 -5.81 -10.54 7.30
C ASP A 196 -6.98 -10.01 6.43
N LEU A 197 -6.68 -9.32 5.33
CA LEU A 197 -7.71 -8.73 4.44
C LEU A 197 -8.71 -9.78 3.91
N ALA A 198 -8.28 -11.03 3.76
CA ALA A 198 -9.13 -12.14 3.35
C ALA A 198 -10.07 -12.63 4.46
N ALA A 199 -9.73 -12.42 5.74
CA ALA A 199 -10.47 -12.95 6.88
C ALA A 199 -11.60 -12.03 7.36
N VAL A 200 -11.52 -10.73 7.04
CA VAL A 200 -12.44 -9.70 7.56
C VAL A 200 -13.60 -9.38 6.61
N ALA A 201 -14.61 -8.63 7.07
CA ALA A 201 -15.67 -8.11 6.20
C ALA A 201 -15.13 -7.09 5.17
N GLY A 202 -15.87 -6.87 4.07
CA GLY A 202 -15.42 -6.00 2.97
C GLY A 202 -15.16 -4.55 3.40
N GLY A 203 -16.01 -3.97 4.24
CA GLY A 203 -15.81 -2.63 4.78
C GLY A 203 -14.53 -2.52 5.63
N THR A 204 -14.29 -3.50 6.49
CA THR A 204 -13.09 -3.60 7.32
C THR A 204 -11.84 -3.82 6.46
N ALA A 205 -11.91 -4.69 5.45
CA ALA A 205 -10.81 -4.90 4.50
C ALA A 205 -10.43 -3.60 3.78
N ARG A 206 -11.43 -2.82 3.34
CA ARG A 206 -11.19 -1.51 2.72
C ARG A 206 -10.46 -0.58 3.67
N LEU A 207 -10.95 -0.44 4.91
CA LEU A 207 -10.31 0.42 5.92
C LEU A 207 -8.86 0.01 6.17
N LEU A 208 -8.61 -1.28 6.42
CA LEU A 208 -7.27 -1.81 6.68
C LEU A 208 -6.33 -1.70 5.48
N ALA A 209 -6.83 -1.85 4.25
CA ALA A 209 -6.04 -1.63 3.05
C ALA A 209 -5.67 -0.15 2.86
N CYS A 210 -6.58 0.78 3.15
CA CYS A 210 -6.31 2.22 3.12
C CYS A 210 -5.29 2.60 4.21
N LEU A 211 -5.40 2.00 5.40
CA LEU A 211 -4.43 2.16 6.48
C LEU A 211 -3.04 1.66 6.06
N SER A 212 -2.98 0.45 5.51
CA SER A 212 -1.73 -0.15 5.01
C SER A 212 -1.06 0.74 3.96
N ALA A 213 -1.83 1.25 3.00
CA ALA A 213 -1.34 2.19 2.00
C ALA A 213 -0.80 3.49 2.62
N GLY A 214 -1.54 4.10 3.56
CA GLY A 214 -1.13 5.32 4.26
C GLY A 214 0.16 5.13 5.06
N CYS A 215 0.27 4.04 5.81
CA CYS A 215 1.49 3.70 6.56
C CYS A 215 2.69 3.45 5.64
N GLY A 216 2.52 2.74 4.52
CA GLY A 216 3.60 2.52 3.55
C GLY A 216 4.06 3.82 2.87
N VAL A 217 3.14 4.74 2.56
CA VAL A 217 3.47 6.08 2.05
C VAL A 217 4.24 6.88 3.09
N ALA A 218 3.79 6.89 4.34
CA ALA A 218 4.46 7.56 5.44
C ALA A 218 5.86 7.00 5.70
N ALA A 219 6.04 5.68 5.61
CA ALA A 219 7.33 5.02 5.76
C ALA A 219 8.32 5.42 4.66
N GLY A 220 7.87 5.40 3.39
CA GLY A 220 8.66 5.86 2.24
C GLY A 220 9.06 7.33 2.36
N TRP A 221 8.13 8.19 2.75
CA TRP A 221 8.38 9.60 2.99
C TRP A 221 9.39 9.84 4.13
N THR A 222 9.27 9.09 5.22
CA THR A 222 10.20 9.15 6.37
C THR A 222 11.61 8.71 5.96
N ARG A 223 11.74 7.64 5.16
CA ARG A 223 13.04 7.21 4.64
C ARG A 223 13.65 8.20 3.65
N ALA A 224 12.85 8.91 2.86
CA ALA A 224 13.36 9.93 1.95
C ALA A 224 14.12 11.04 2.71
N ALA A 225 13.78 11.30 3.98
CA ALA A 225 14.50 12.24 4.82
C ALA A 225 15.90 11.76 5.26
N LEU A 226 16.18 10.45 5.18
CA LEU A 226 17.50 9.87 5.43
C LEU A 226 18.43 10.00 4.22
N ALA A 227 17.87 10.19 3.03
CA ALA A 227 18.66 10.29 1.81
C ALA A 227 19.43 11.63 1.81
N PRO A 228 20.72 11.65 1.42
CA PRO A 228 21.42 12.91 1.19
C PRO A 228 20.69 13.71 0.10
N PRO A 229 20.76 15.05 0.12
CA PRO A 229 20.18 15.87 -0.94
C PRO A 229 20.81 15.47 -2.26
N GLN A 230 20.06 14.73 -3.07
CA GLN A 230 20.55 14.29 -4.37
C GLN A 230 20.51 15.48 -5.33
N GLY A 231 21.69 16.02 -5.64
CA GLY A 231 21.88 16.77 -6.88
C GLY A 231 21.64 15.80 -8.03
N GLY A 232 20.67 16.13 -8.89
CA GLY A 232 20.12 15.27 -9.94
C GLY A 232 21.13 14.30 -10.54
N ALA A 233 21.00 13.03 -10.18
CA ALA A 233 21.71 11.93 -10.80
C ALA A 233 20.68 11.02 -11.44
N ALA A 234 20.64 11.10 -12.77
CA ALA A 234 19.81 10.30 -13.65
C ALA A 234 19.98 8.81 -13.35
N ALA A 235 18.91 8.19 -12.84
CA ALA A 235 18.77 6.75 -12.83
C ALA A 235 18.35 6.30 -14.23
N ALA A 236 19.31 5.80 -15.00
CA ALA A 236 19.05 5.13 -16.26
C ALA A 236 18.14 3.90 -16.05
N PRO A 237 17.17 3.64 -16.95
CA PRO A 237 16.23 2.54 -16.77
C PRO A 237 16.93 1.18 -16.96
N PRO A 238 16.54 0.13 -16.20
CA PRO A 238 16.96 -1.23 -16.53
C PRO A 238 16.30 -1.67 -17.85
N SER A 239 17.11 -2.22 -18.75
CA SER A 239 16.67 -2.78 -20.01
C SER A 239 15.88 -4.07 -19.78
N SER A 240 14.57 -4.05 -20.06
CA SER A 240 13.72 -5.23 -20.01
C SER A 240 13.88 -6.08 -21.27
N GLN A 241 14.33 -7.32 -21.10
CA GLN A 241 14.24 -8.35 -22.14
C GLN A 241 12.79 -8.75 -22.33
N ALA A 242 12.27 -8.51 -23.53
CA ALA A 242 10.99 -9.02 -23.99
C ALA A 242 11.05 -10.54 -24.13
N SER A 243 10.26 -11.26 -23.32
CA SER A 243 9.90 -12.64 -23.60
C SER A 243 8.51 -12.65 -24.22
N SER A 244 8.44 -13.06 -25.49
CA SER A 244 7.20 -13.30 -26.21
C SER A 244 6.47 -14.53 -25.66
N PRO A 245 5.14 -14.48 -25.44
CA PRO A 245 4.36 -15.70 -25.35
C PRO A 245 3.82 -16.07 -26.74
N SER A 246 4.19 -17.27 -27.20
CA SER A 246 3.56 -17.95 -28.34
C SER A 246 2.16 -18.45 -27.96
N SER A 247 1.27 -18.37 -28.94
CA SER A 247 -0.17 -18.63 -28.90
C SER A 247 -0.56 -20.07 -28.58
N SER A 248 -1.75 -20.27 -27.99
CA SER A 248 -2.68 -21.31 -28.43
C SER A 248 -4.12 -20.99 -28.01
N SER A 249 -5.03 -20.95 -28.98
CA SER A 249 -6.47 -20.69 -28.82
C SER A 249 -7.27 -21.97 -29.05
N ALA A 250 -8.36 -22.15 -28.30
CA ALA A 250 -9.56 -22.90 -28.71
C ALA A 250 -10.78 -22.50 -27.81
N PRO A 251 -12.03 -22.63 -28.29
CA PRO A 251 -13.12 -21.68 -27.99
C PRO A 251 -14.25 -22.23 -27.08
N ALA A 252 -15.27 -21.36 -26.89
CA ALA A 252 -16.61 -21.55 -26.29
C ALA A 252 -16.66 -21.31 -24.76
N THR A 253 -17.63 -20.59 -24.19
CA THR A 253 -19.04 -20.37 -24.55
C THR A 253 -19.50 -19.04 -23.92
N ALA A 254 -20.34 -18.26 -24.60
CA ALA A 254 -20.91 -17.03 -24.04
C ALA A 254 -21.85 -17.33 -22.86
N PRO A 255 -21.79 -16.59 -21.74
CA PRO A 255 -22.86 -16.61 -20.75
C PRO A 255 -23.79 -15.40 -20.90
N THR A 256 -25.07 -15.74 -20.81
CA THR A 256 -26.24 -14.90 -20.59
C THR A 256 -26.02 -13.87 -19.47
N ALA A 257 -26.52 -12.65 -19.67
CA ALA A 257 -26.49 -11.54 -18.71
C ALA A 257 -27.15 -11.92 -17.37
N ALA A 258 -26.33 -12.38 -16.43
CA ALA A 258 -26.65 -12.35 -15.01
C ALA A 258 -26.46 -10.91 -14.50
N ALA A 259 -27.26 -10.51 -13.50
CA ALA A 259 -27.04 -9.26 -12.77
C ALA A 259 -25.57 -9.23 -12.29
N ALA A 260 -24.87 -8.12 -12.56
CA ALA A 260 -23.47 -7.99 -12.24
C ALA A 260 -23.26 -8.22 -10.72
N SER A 261 -22.26 -9.00 -10.35
CA SER A 261 -21.88 -9.09 -8.94
C SER A 261 -21.36 -7.74 -8.47
N GLY A 262 -21.47 -7.42 -7.18
CA GLY A 262 -20.93 -6.17 -6.65
C GLY A 262 -19.43 -6.00 -6.92
N GLU A 263 -18.70 -7.10 -7.09
CA GLU A 263 -17.30 -7.07 -7.53
C GLU A 263 -17.15 -6.65 -8.99
N GLN A 264 -17.97 -7.18 -9.91
CA GLN A 264 -17.93 -6.77 -11.32
C GLN A 264 -18.28 -5.29 -11.47
N GLU A 265 -19.23 -4.78 -10.68
CA GLU A 265 -19.55 -3.35 -10.63
C GLU A 265 -18.36 -2.51 -10.17
N ALA A 266 -17.67 -2.93 -9.11
CA ALA A 266 -16.46 -2.26 -8.62
C ALA A 266 -15.32 -2.29 -9.65
N LEU A 267 -15.11 -3.41 -10.35
CA LEU A 267 -14.11 -3.54 -11.41
C LEU A 267 -14.43 -2.65 -12.62
N VAL A 268 -15.71 -2.55 -13.01
CA VAL A 268 -16.15 -1.63 -14.07
C VAL A 268 -15.95 -0.18 -13.66
N ALA A 269 -16.25 0.18 -12.41
CA ALA A 269 -16.00 1.52 -11.88
C ALA A 269 -14.50 1.84 -11.85
N ALA A 270 -13.66 0.91 -11.41
CA ALA A 270 -12.21 1.06 -11.45
C ALA A 270 -11.69 1.21 -12.89
N LEU A 271 -12.19 0.41 -13.83
CA LEU A 271 -11.80 0.52 -15.24
C LEU A 271 -12.11 1.91 -15.79
N ALA A 272 -13.27 2.47 -15.47
CA ALA A 272 -13.62 3.84 -15.88
C ALA A 272 -12.63 4.88 -15.31
N VAL A 273 -12.20 4.73 -14.06
CA VAL A 273 -11.20 5.63 -13.44
C VAL A 273 -9.84 5.47 -14.09
N GLU A 274 -9.38 4.25 -14.33
CA GLU A 274 -8.08 3.98 -14.96
C GLU A 274 -8.03 4.45 -16.42
N GLU A 275 -9.13 4.30 -17.18
CA GLU A 275 -9.24 4.86 -18.54
C GLU A 275 -9.22 6.40 -18.53
N ALA A 276 -9.86 7.02 -17.54
CA ALA A 276 -9.80 8.47 -17.35
C ALA A 276 -8.39 8.93 -16.97
N ALA A 277 -7.68 8.19 -16.11
CA ALA A 277 -6.30 8.45 -15.73
C ALA A 277 -5.35 8.29 -16.93
N GLN A 278 -5.48 7.20 -17.69
CA GLN A 278 -4.73 6.99 -18.94
C GLN A 278 -4.91 8.18 -19.89
N TYR A 279 -6.15 8.61 -20.13
CA TYR A 279 -6.42 9.79 -20.96
C TYR A 279 -5.79 11.07 -20.38
N GLY A 280 -5.95 11.29 -19.07
CA GLY A 280 -5.40 12.44 -18.36
C GLY A 280 -3.88 12.51 -18.44
N TYR A 281 -3.17 11.42 -18.20
CA TYR A 281 -1.71 11.36 -18.28
C TYR A 281 -1.18 11.56 -19.70
N GLY A 282 -1.93 11.17 -20.73
CA GLY A 282 -1.63 11.56 -22.11
C GLY A 282 -1.58 13.08 -22.30
N VAL A 283 -2.47 13.83 -21.64
CA VAL A 283 -2.46 15.30 -21.65
C VAL A 283 -1.31 15.85 -20.79
N LEU A 284 -1.08 15.26 -19.61
CA LEU A 284 -0.03 15.70 -18.67
C LEU A 284 1.38 15.58 -19.27
N ALA A 285 1.68 14.49 -19.97
CA ALA A 285 2.98 14.27 -20.60
C ALA A 285 3.35 15.37 -21.62
N VAL A 286 2.35 15.98 -22.28
CA VAL A 286 2.57 17.10 -23.21
C VAL A 286 2.72 18.44 -22.47
N ARG A 287 2.09 18.59 -21.30
CA ARG A 287 2.06 19.84 -20.53
C ARG A 287 3.24 20.01 -19.56
N LEU A 288 3.75 18.91 -19.02
CA LEU A 288 4.89 18.89 -18.12
C LEU A 288 6.21 18.85 -18.88
N ALA A 289 7.32 19.10 -18.19
CA ALA A 289 8.67 19.11 -18.76
C ALA A 289 9.71 18.48 -17.82
N GLY A 290 10.87 18.10 -18.38
CA GLY A 290 11.96 17.48 -17.62
C GLY A 290 11.51 16.21 -16.90
N GLU A 291 11.99 16.00 -15.68
CA GLU A 291 11.67 14.84 -14.85
C GLU A 291 10.16 14.64 -14.62
N GLN A 292 9.37 15.73 -14.57
CA GLN A 292 7.92 15.64 -14.40
C GLN A 292 7.24 15.06 -15.66
N ARG A 293 7.78 15.31 -16.86
CA ARG A 293 7.29 14.67 -18.09
C ARG A 293 7.62 13.19 -18.09
N ASP A 294 8.83 12.83 -17.67
CA ASP A 294 9.27 11.45 -17.64
C ASP A 294 8.44 10.64 -16.64
N ALA A 295 8.17 11.20 -15.46
CA ALA A 295 7.24 10.63 -14.48
C ALA A 295 5.82 10.46 -15.05
N ALA A 296 5.25 11.50 -15.67
CA ALA A 296 3.92 11.41 -16.29
C ALA A 296 3.84 10.36 -17.41
N THR A 297 4.94 10.15 -18.16
CA THR A 297 5.01 9.13 -19.21
C THR A 297 5.08 7.73 -18.63
N ALA A 298 5.82 7.54 -17.52
CA ALA A 298 5.85 6.26 -16.80
C ALA A 298 4.49 5.93 -16.16
N ASP A 299 3.80 6.93 -15.61
CA ASP A 299 2.47 6.75 -15.04
C ASP A 299 1.43 6.46 -16.14
N LEU A 300 1.54 7.08 -17.32
CA LEU A 300 0.72 6.73 -18.49
C LEU A 300 0.85 5.25 -18.87
N ALA A 301 2.08 4.72 -18.89
CA ALA A 301 2.32 3.31 -19.18
C ALA A 301 1.69 2.42 -18.10
N THR A 302 1.87 2.80 -16.83
CA THR A 302 1.27 2.09 -15.68
C THR A 302 -0.26 2.02 -15.81
N HIS A 303 -0.94 3.14 -16.08
CA HIS A 303 -2.39 3.16 -16.26
C HIS A 303 -2.84 2.36 -17.48
N THR A 304 -2.05 2.34 -18.55
CA THR A 304 -2.34 1.50 -19.73
C THR A 304 -2.32 0.01 -19.37
N ASP A 305 -1.33 -0.43 -18.58
CA ASP A 305 -1.25 -1.81 -18.09
C ASP A 305 -2.40 -2.15 -17.15
N LEU A 306 -2.80 -1.22 -16.27
CA LEU A 306 -3.94 -1.41 -15.36
C LEU A 306 -5.27 -1.52 -16.10
N VAL A 307 -5.48 -0.74 -17.16
CA VAL A 307 -6.66 -0.86 -18.04
C VAL A 307 -6.70 -2.24 -18.70
N GLY A 308 -5.56 -2.75 -19.17
CA GLY A 308 -5.44 -4.11 -19.71
C GLY A 308 -5.82 -5.16 -18.66
N LEU A 309 -5.22 -5.07 -17.47
CA LEU A 309 -5.47 -5.98 -16.35
C LEU A 309 -6.95 -6.02 -15.95
N LEU A 310 -7.60 -4.86 -15.79
CA LEU A 310 -9.02 -4.81 -15.40
C LEU A 310 -9.95 -5.38 -16.47
N ARG A 311 -9.64 -5.17 -17.75
CA ARG A 311 -10.38 -5.76 -18.86
C ARG A 311 -10.24 -7.28 -18.89
N GLU A 312 -9.04 -7.79 -18.67
CA GLU A 312 -8.77 -9.23 -18.57
C GLU A 312 -9.48 -9.86 -17.37
N GLU A 313 -9.45 -9.22 -16.19
CA GLU A 313 -10.13 -9.70 -15.00
C GLU A 313 -11.65 -9.75 -15.19
N LEU A 314 -12.26 -8.71 -15.79
CA LEU A 314 -13.69 -8.72 -16.12
C LEU A 314 -14.06 -9.90 -17.03
N LEU A 315 -13.26 -10.16 -18.06
CA LEU A 315 -13.46 -11.30 -18.97
C LEU A 315 -13.29 -12.64 -18.24
N ALA A 316 -12.30 -12.77 -17.36
CA ALA A 316 -12.07 -13.96 -16.54
C ALA A 316 -13.25 -14.24 -15.59
N GLN A 317 -13.93 -13.18 -15.14
CA GLN A 317 -15.15 -13.26 -14.33
C GLN A 317 -16.43 -13.42 -15.18
N GLY A 318 -16.31 -13.63 -16.49
CA GLY A 318 -17.45 -13.81 -17.40
C GLY A 318 -18.25 -12.53 -17.71
N ALA A 319 -17.72 -11.36 -17.34
CA ALA A 319 -18.32 -10.07 -17.65
C ALA A 319 -17.70 -9.46 -18.92
N ALA A 320 -18.52 -8.83 -19.75
CA ALA A 320 -18.03 -8.08 -20.91
C ALA A 320 -17.54 -6.70 -20.44
N PRO A 321 -16.24 -6.34 -20.63
CA PRO A 321 -15.76 -5.02 -20.28
C PRO A 321 -16.44 -3.97 -21.18
N PRO A 322 -16.83 -2.81 -20.61
CA PRO A 322 -17.37 -1.70 -21.41
C PRO A 322 -16.47 -1.32 -22.57
N ALA A 323 -17.09 -0.90 -23.67
CA ALA A 323 -16.35 -0.33 -24.80
C ALA A 323 -15.59 0.93 -24.33
N PRO A 324 -14.32 1.10 -24.73
CA PRO A 324 -13.54 2.27 -24.33
C PRO A 324 -14.20 3.54 -24.87
N ARG A 325 -14.22 4.59 -24.06
CA ARG A 325 -14.73 5.89 -24.49
C ARG A 325 -13.71 6.61 -25.38
N PRO A 326 -14.15 7.36 -26.40
CA PRO A 326 -13.24 8.10 -27.28
C PRO A 326 -12.56 9.28 -26.56
N ALA A 327 -13.19 9.82 -25.51
CA ALA A 327 -12.65 10.91 -24.72
C ALA A 327 -13.23 10.89 -23.30
N TRP A 328 -12.46 11.45 -22.36
CA TRP A 328 -12.86 11.63 -20.97
C TRP A 328 -12.88 13.13 -20.61
N ALA A 329 -13.87 13.53 -19.83
CA ALA A 329 -13.89 14.88 -19.27
C ALA A 329 -12.86 14.97 -18.15
N LEU A 330 -11.95 15.94 -18.24
CA LEU A 330 -10.97 16.18 -17.18
C LEU A 330 -11.65 16.90 -16.00
N PRO A 331 -11.37 16.51 -14.75
CA PRO A 331 -11.92 17.15 -13.56
C PRO A 331 -11.66 18.66 -13.48
N THR A 332 -10.48 19.09 -13.93
CA THR A 332 -10.06 20.49 -13.93
C THR A 332 -9.39 20.86 -15.26
N PRO A 333 -9.60 22.10 -15.76
CA PRO A 333 -8.92 22.56 -16.97
C PRO A 333 -7.41 22.68 -16.72
N VAL A 334 -6.59 22.20 -17.67
CA VAL A 334 -5.12 22.24 -17.60
C VAL A 334 -4.59 23.30 -18.55
N GLY A 335 -4.37 24.51 -18.02
CA GLY A 335 -3.79 25.63 -18.76
C GLY A 335 -2.26 25.70 -18.68
N ASP A 336 -1.68 25.25 -17.57
CA ASP A 336 -0.27 25.38 -17.22
C ASP A 336 0.25 24.16 -16.44
N ALA A 337 1.53 24.21 -16.05
CA ALA A 337 2.17 23.13 -15.29
C ALA A 337 1.56 22.94 -13.90
N ALA A 338 1.13 24.02 -13.23
CA ALA A 338 0.49 23.93 -11.91
C ALA A 338 -0.85 23.19 -11.99
N GLY A 339 -1.68 23.53 -12.98
CA GLY A 339 -2.93 22.82 -13.27
C GLY A 339 -2.69 21.36 -13.68
N ALA A 340 -1.58 21.06 -14.35
CA ALA A 340 -1.19 19.69 -14.69
C ALA A 340 -0.86 18.87 -13.42
N LEU A 341 -0.07 19.43 -12.51
CA LEU A 341 0.24 18.78 -11.23
C LEU A 341 -1.00 18.60 -10.34
N ALA A 342 -1.91 19.57 -10.35
CA ALA A 342 -3.18 19.47 -9.63
C ALA A 342 -4.10 18.39 -10.23
N LEU A 343 -4.11 18.23 -11.55
CA LEU A 343 -4.84 17.14 -12.21
C LEU A 343 -4.23 15.77 -11.87
N ALA A 344 -2.90 15.62 -11.91
CA ALA A 344 -2.23 14.35 -11.56
C ALA A 344 -2.62 13.88 -10.15
N GLN A 345 -2.65 14.79 -9.16
CA GLN A 345 -3.09 14.47 -7.81
C GLN A 345 -4.54 13.98 -7.76
N GLN A 346 -5.45 14.58 -8.54
CA GLN A 346 -6.86 14.17 -8.58
C GLN A 346 -7.02 12.78 -9.23
N LEU A 347 -6.27 12.49 -10.29
CA LEU A 347 -6.31 11.20 -10.97
C LEU A 347 -5.82 10.07 -10.05
N GLU A 348 -4.70 10.26 -9.35
CA GLU A 348 -4.18 9.25 -8.43
C GLU A 348 -5.05 9.09 -7.17
N ALA A 349 -5.65 10.18 -6.68
CA ALA A 349 -6.64 10.12 -5.60
C ALA A 349 -7.86 9.28 -6.01
N ALA A 350 -8.37 9.50 -7.22
CA ALA A 350 -9.48 8.73 -7.78
C ALA A 350 -9.12 7.26 -7.98
N SER A 351 -7.93 6.97 -8.53
CA SER A 351 -7.42 5.59 -8.69
C SER A 351 -7.34 4.88 -7.34
N ALA A 352 -6.75 5.53 -6.32
CA ALA A 352 -6.71 4.98 -4.97
C ALA A 352 -8.12 4.70 -4.41
N ALA A 353 -9.07 5.63 -4.58
CA ALA A 353 -10.45 5.40 -4.14
C ALA A 353 -11.11 4.21 -4.84
N ALA A 354 -10.92 4.08 -6.16
CA ALA A 354 -11.48 2.98 -6.93
C ALA A 354 -10.89 1.63 -6.53
N TRP A 355 -9.58 1.52 -6.34
CA TRP A 355 -8.96 0.28 -5.85
C TRP A 355 -9.39 -0.06 -4.42
N ALA A 356 -9.66 0.93 -3.58
CA ALA A 356 -10.25 0.70 -2.25
C ALA A 356 -11.69 0.14 -2.34
N ASP A 357 -12.50 0.58 -3.31
CA ASP A 357 -13.82 0.01 -3.60
C ASP A 357 -13.70 -1.45 -4.11
N VAL A 358 -12.72 -1.74 -4.97
CA VAL A 358 -12.42 -3.11 -5.41
C VAL A 358 -12.02 -3.99 -4.23
N VAL A 359 -11.19 -3.53 -3.29
CA VAL A 359 -10.87 -4.29 -2.07
C VAL A 359 -12.12 -4.63 -1.26
N ALA A 360 -13.07 -3.70 -1.16
CA ALA A 360 -14.31 -3.92 -0.41
C ALA A 360 -15.20 -4.99 -1.05
N ALA A 361 -15.32 -4.94 -2.37
CA ALA A 361 -16.23 -5.77 -3.15
C ALA A 361 -15.63 -7.14 -3.52
N ALA A 362 -14.30 -7.23 -3.63
CA ALA A 362 -13.62 -8.42 -4.13
C ALA A 362 -13.79 -9.64 -3.23
N ASP A 363 -13.87 -10.82 -3.87
CA ASP A 363 -13.68 -12.10 -3.21
C ASP A 363 -12.40 -12.11 -2.37
N ARG A 364 -12.47 -12.80 -1.22
CA ARG A 364 -11.43 -12.80 -0.19
C ARG A 364 -10.02 -13.05 -0.73
N GLY A 365 -9.87 -13.95 -1.72
CA GLY A 365 -8.58 -14.30 -2.33
C GLY A 365 -7.98 -13.22 -3.23
N ARG A 366 -8.79 -12.29 -3.77
CA ARG A 366 -8.34 -11.23 -4.69
C ARG A 366 -8.06 -9.89 -3.99
N ARG A 367 -8.51 -9.72 -2.75
CA ARG A 367 -8.33 -8.48 -1.98
C ARG A 367 -6.87 -8.05 -1.81
N ALA A 368 -5.96 -9.00 -1.62
CA ALA A 368 -4.54 -8.69 -1.47
C ALA A 368 -3.96 -8.04 -2.75
N ALA A 369 -4.33 -8.55 -3.93
CA ALA A 369 -3.89 -7.99 -5.20
C ALA A 369 -4.46 -6.58 -5.43
N ALA A 370 -5.74 -6.36 -5.13
CA ALA A 370 -6.36 -5.04 -5.20
C ALA A 370 -5.73 -4.04 -4.20
N ALA A 371 -5.40 -4.49 -2.98
CA ALA A 371 -4.74 -3.66 -1.98
C ALA A 371 -3.31 -3.24 -2.40
N VAL A 372 -2.60 -4.08 -3.16
CA VAL A 372 -1.31 -3.70 -3.76
C VAL A 372 -1.49 -2.54 -4.73
N GLN A 373 -2.51 -2.60 -5.61
CA GLN A 373 -2.78 -1.51 -6.56
C GLN A 373 -3.17 -0.21 -5.86
N LEU A 374 -4.01 -0.29 -4.82
CA LEU A 374 -4.31 0.84 -3.94
C LEU A 374 -3.04 1.48 -3.37
N ARG A 375 -2.10 0.68 -2.86
CA ARG A 375 -0.84 1.19 -2.30
C ARG A 375 0.03 1.86 -3.35
N LEU A 376 0.12 1.29 -4.55
CA LEU A 376 0.89 1.88 -5.66
C LEU A 376 0.28 3.22 -6.11
N ALA A 377 -1.05 3.31 -6.21
CA ALA A 377 -1.75 4.56 -6.49
C ALA A 377 -1.52 5.61 -5.39
N ALA A 378 -1.57 5.21 -4.12
CA ALA A 378 -1.29 6.09 -3.00
C ALA A 378 0.15 6.66 -3.02
N GLN A 379 1.13 5.84 -3.42
CA GLN A 379 2.52 6.27 -3.56
C GLN A 379 2.69 7.29 -4.68
N ARG A 380 2.10 7.04 -5.86
CA ARG A 380 2.09 8.02 -6.96
C ARG A 380 1.38 9.30 -6.54
N TRP A 381 0.24 9.20 -5.86
CA TRP A 381 -0.48 10.36 -5.34
C TRP A 381 0.43 11.23 -4.45
N GLN A 382 1.12 10.63 -3.48
CA GLN A 382 2.03 11.38 -2.62
C GLN A 382 3.22 11.96 -3.39
N ALA A 383 3.74 11.25 -4.40
CA ALA A 383 4.81 11.76 -5.25
C ALA A 383 4.37 13.03 -6.01
N TRP A 384 3.18 13.02 -6.61
CA TRP A 384 2.62 14.20 -7.30
C TRP A 384 2.27 15.35 -6.36
N ARG A 385 1.77 15.05 -5.15
CA ARG A 385 1.60 16.06 -4.09
C ARG A 385 2.93 16.73 -3.75
N THR A 386 3.98 15.93 -3.60
CA THR A 386 5.33 16.43 -3.28
C THR A 386 5.89 17.28 -4.43
N ALA A 387 5.75 16.82 -5.67
CA ALA A 387 6.16 17.58 -6.86
C ALA A 387 5.41 18.92 -7.01
N ALA A 388 4.17 18.98 -6.53
CA ALA A 388 3.36 20.20 -6.49
C ALA A 388 3.63 21.11 -5.29
N GLY A 389 4.52 20.73 -4.36
CA GLY A 389 4.74 21.45 -3.11
C GLY A 389 3.57 21.38 -2.13
N THR A 390 2.67 20.41 -2.29
CA THR A 390 1.52 20.21 -1.41
C THR A 390 2.00 19.58 -0.10
N ALA A 391 1.85 20.31 1.00
CA ALA A 391 2.30 19.86 2.31
C ALA A 391 1.46 18.68 2.85
N GLY A 392 2.06 17.93 3.77
CA GLY A 392 1.40 16.87 4.53
C GLY A 392 1.35 15.51 3.84
N LEU A 393 0.88 14.54 4.60
CA LEU A 393 0.68 13.15 4.19
C LEU A 393 -0.82 12.86 4.05
N VAL A 394 -1.17 11.95 3.16
CA VAL A 394 -2.53 11.40 3.07
C VAL A 394 -2.65 10.23 4.06
N ALA A 395 -3.51 10.38 5.07
CA ALA A 395 -3.66 9.41 6.14
C ALA A 395 -4.29 8.09 5.68
N LEU A 396 -5.40 8.17 4.93
CA LEU A 396 -6.15 7.00 4.46
C LEU A 396 -6.41 7.12 2.95
N PRO A 397 -5.40 6.83 2.11
CA PRO A 397 -5.57 6.81 0.66
C PRO A 397 -6.77 5.94 0.27
N GLY A 398 -7.69 6.49 -0.53
CA GLY A 398 -8.93 5.83 -0.94
C GLY A 398 -10.12 5.97 0.02
N LEU A 399 -9.92 6.60 1.19
CA LEU A 399 -10.98 7.12 2.05
C LEU A 399 -10.99 8.65 2.14
N SER A 400 -9.84 9.29 1.93
CA SER A 400 -9.71 10.74 1.88
C SER A 400 -10.15 11.30 0.51
N GLY A 401 -10.88 12.42 0.48
CA GLY A 401 -11.16 13.18 -0.75
C GLY A 401 -12.33 12.69 -1.61
N ARG A 402 -13.32 12.02 -1.01
CA ARG A 402 -14.62 11.71 -1.64
C ARG A 402 -15.64 12.81 -1.40
#